data_AF-A0A822B9H6-F1
#
_entry.id   AF-A0A822B9H6-F1
#
_cell.length_a   1.000
_cell.length_b   1.000
_cell.length_c   1.000
_cell.angle_alpha   90.00
_cell.angle_beta   90.00
_cell.angle_gamma   90.00
#
_symmetry.space_group_name_H-M   'P 1'
#
loop_
_entity.id
_entity.type
_entity.pdbx_description
1 polymer ?
#
loop_
_entity_poly.entity_id
_entity_poly.type
_entity_poly.pdbx_seq_one_letter_code
_entity_poly.pdbx_strand_id
1 'polypeptide(L)'
;VWRHFEIWIKKGGLIGGTSSDYLLPSECCVMVNVILDCKSQALKLCALNSGDLHQYHTRIDEYLEKILSDMSKSLIQKLVSVLDSVLKKLSRYDEGSFFAQILSLTKPINEDGQSYVSCVNANLEQLRQRITDEIFTLNLFEEWYKQQTNFIFIWLGERAEISLHPYQLACLLLIVKKTHGSFELQGVQDKDLNCQAYLNIMQRLHFEETANAVK
;
A
#
# COMPACT_ATOMS: atom_id res chain seq x y z
N VAL A 1 -9.45 18.65 -11.93
CA VAL A 1 -8.64 17.92 -10.93
C VAL A 1 -8.74 16.41 -11.12
N TRP A 2 -9.88 15.76 -10.82
CA TRP A 2 -10.06 14.29 -10.92
C TRP A 2 -9.51 13.63 -12.20
N ARG A 3 -9.94 14.06 -13.40
CA ARG A 3 -9.45 13.45 -14.66
C ARG A 3 -7.92 13.52 -14.84
N HIS A 4 -7.29 14.59 -14.36
CA HIS A 4 -5.84 14.74 -14.46
C HIS A 4 -5.14 13.87 -13.42
N PHE A 5 -5.73 13.72 -12.24
CA PHE A 5 -5.26 12.80 -11.21
C PHE A 5 -5.25 11.36 -11.73
N GLU A 6 -6.32 10.92 -12.41
CA GLU A 6 -6.36 9.59 -13.03
C GLU A 6 -5.27 9.38 -14.08
N ILE A 7 -4.88 10.41 -14.81
CA ILE A 7 -3.78 10.34 -15.77
C ILE A 7 -2.46 10.18 -15.03
N TRP A 8 -2.22 11.00 -13.99
CA TRP A 8 -0.98 10.98 -13.23
C TRP A 8 -0.77 9.69 -12.43
N ILE A 9 -1.82 9.15 -11.82
CA ILE A 9 -1.72 7.89 -11.06
C ILE A 9 -1.44 6.69 -11.98
N LYS A 10 -1.85 6.78 -13.26
CA LYS A 10 -1.58 5.77 -14.30
C LYS A 10 -0.22 5.97 -14.98
N LYS A 11 0.37 7.17 -14.92
CA LYS A 11 1.74 7.43 -15.39
C LYS A 11 2.73 6.63 -14.52
N GLY A 12 3.73 6.02 -15.16
CA GLY A 12 4.62 5.04 -14.52
C GLY A 12 4.04 3.61 -14.47
N GLY A 13 3.05 3.30 -15.31
CA GLY A 13 2.45 1.97 -15.43
C GLY A 13 1.91 1.71 -16.84
N LEU A 14 2.74 1.86 -17.86
CA LEU A 14 2.43 1.38 -19.21
C LEU A 14 3.66 0.62 -19.71
N ILE A 15 3.47 -0.69 -19.93
CA ILE A 15 4.44 -1.69 -20.38
C ILE A 15 5.33 -2.23 -19.24
N GLY A 16 4.91 -3.34 -18.60
CA GLY A 16 5.81 -4.19 -17.77
C GLY A 16 5.54 -4.32 -16.27
N GLY A 17 4.53 -3.63 -15.72
CA GLY A 17 4.17 -3.68 -14.28
C GLY A 17 4.70 -2.49 -13.48
N THR A 18 4.15 -2.26 -12.28
CA THR A 18 4.65 -1.20 -11.38
C THR A 18 5.90 -1.72 -10.67
N SER A 19 7.03 -1.06 -10.88
CA SER A 19 8.33 -1.46 -10.32
C SER A 19 8.51 -0.96 -8.89
N SER A 20 9.41 -1.60 -8.14
CA SER A 20 9.73 -1.28 -6.73
C SER A 20 10.53 0.02 -6.57
N ASP A 21 10.72 0.80 -7.63
CA ASP A 21 11.23 2.18 -7.64
C ASP A 21 10.10 3.20 -7.79
N TYR A 22 8.83 2.77 -7.78
CA TYR A 22 7.69 3.65 -7.91
C TYR A 22 7.64 4.67 -6.79
N LEU A 23 7.61 5.95 -7.18
CA LEU A 23 7.34 7.07 -6.29
C LEU A 23 6.12 7.82 -6.81
N LEU A 24 5.13 8.00 -5.96
CA LEU A 24 3.91 8.73 -6.28
C LEU A 24 4.24 10.15 -6.76
N PRO A 25 3.79 10.60 -7.94
CA PRO A 25 4.03 11.97 -8.39
C PRO A 25 3.49 13.01 -7.40
N SER A 26 4.25 14.09 -7.16
CA SER A 26 3.86 15.14 -6.22
C SER A 26 2.58 15.87 -6.66
N GLU A 27 2.33 15.92 -7.97
CA GLU A 27 1.11 16.48 -8.56
C GLU A 27 -0.14 15.75 -8.06
N CYS A 28 -0.07 14.45 -7.79
CA CYS A 28 -1.18 13.71 -7.20
C CYS A 28 -1.52 14.25 -5.81
N CYS A 29 -0.51 14.50 -4.96
CA CYS A 29 -0.71 15.08 -3.63
C CYS A 29 -1.29 16.49 -3.72
N VAL A 30 -0.80 17.33 -4.64
CA VAL A 30 -1.33 18.68 -4.88
C VAL A 30 -2.81 18.62 -5.27
N MET A 31 -3.18 17.71 -6.17
CA MET A 31 -4.57 17.54 -6.59
C MET A 31 -5.48 17.06 -5.45
N VAL A 32 -4.99 16.20 -4.56
CA VAL A 32 -5.72 15.80 -3.35
C VAL A 32 -5.93 17.00 -2.43
N ASN A 33 -4.88 17.79 -2.16
CA ASN A 33 -4.99 19.00 -1.33
C ASN A 33 -6.01 19.99 -1.89
N VAL A 34 -6.05 20.19 -3.21
CA VAL A 34 -7.06 21.07 -3.83
C VAL A 34 -8.48 20.62 -3.50
N ILE A 35 -8.75 19.31 -3.52
CA ILE A 35 -10.10 18.80 -3.17
C ILE A 35 -10.37 18.93 -1.67
N LEU A 36 -9.37 18.67 -0.81
CA LEU A 36 -9.48 18.88 0.64
C LEU A 36 -9.77 20.34 0.99
N ASP A 37 -9.06 21.27 0.34
CA ASP A 37 -9.26 22.71 0.50
C ASP A 37 -10.65 23.13 0.02
N CYS A 38 -11.09 22.61 -1.13
CA CYS A 38 -12.46 22.83 -1.59
C CYS A 38 -13.50 22.36 -0.57
N LYS A 39 -13.30 21.21 0.08
CA LYS A 39 -14.20 20.70 1.12
C LYS A 39 -14.21 21.62 2.34
N SER A 40 -13.04 22.02 2.82
CA SER A 40 -12.90 22.95 3.96
C SER A 40 -13.57 24.30 3.68
N GLN A 41 -13.43 24.83 2.47
CA GLN A 41 -14.07 26.08 2.07
C GLN A 41 -15.59 25.94 1.94
N ALA A 42 -16.09 24.83 1.39
CA ALA A 42 -17.52 24.56 1.30
C ALA A 42 -18.19 24.59 2.69
N LEU A 43 -17.57 23.97 3.71
CA LEU A 43 -18.06 23.97 5.09
C LEU A 43 -18.12 25.37 5.71
N LYS A 44 -17.13 26.24 5.45
CA LYS A 44 -17.11 27.61 5.95
C LYS A 44 -18.25 28.45 5.39
N LEU A 45 -18.60 28.25 4.11
CA LEU A 45 -19.72 28.93 3.48
C LEU A 45 -21.07 28.48 4.05
N CYS A 46 -21.19 27.23 4.51
CA CYS A 46 -22.37 26.71 5.19
C CYS A 46 -22.65 27.41 6.52
N ALA A 47 -21.61 27.79 7.26
CA ALA A 47 -21.74 28.39 8.59
C ALA A 47 -22.24 29.86 8.58
N LEU A 48 -22.20 30.52 7.41
CA LEU A 48 -22.47 31.95 7.29
C LEU A 48 -23.88 32.30 6.79
N ASN A 49 -24.65 31.35 6.26
CA ASN A 49 -25.95 31.62 5.63
C ASN A 49 -27.07 30.69 6.13
N SER A 50 -28.13 31.27 6.69
CA SER A 50 -29.36 30.59 7.14
C SER A 50 -30.46 30.65 6.07
N GLY A 51 -30.56 29.64 5.20
CA GLY A 51 -31.61 29.53 4.17
C GLY A 51 -31.49 28.30 3.23
N ASP A 52 -32.33 28.26 2.19
CA ASP A 52 -32.51 27.22 1.14
C ASP A 52 -31.23 26.75 0.40
N LEU A 53 -30.07 27.35 0.69
CA LEU A 53 -28.76 26.91 0.20
C LEU A 53 -28.29 25.59 0.84
N HIS A 54 -28.89 25.16 1.96
CA HIS A 54 -28.46 23.96 2.68
C HIS A 54 -28.43 22.70 1.79
N GLN A 55 -29.45 22.48 0.96
CA GLN A 55 -29.52 21.30 0.09
C GLN A 55 -28.45 21.29 -1.02
N TYR A 56 -28.08 22.45 -1.56
CA TYR A 56 -27.00 22.56 -2.55
C TYR A 56 -25.64 22.28 -1.90
N HIS A 57 -25.44 22.77 -0.67
CA HIS A 57 -24.21 22.52 0.07
C HIS A 57 -24.04 21.05 0.46
N THR A 58 -25.09 20.38 0.93
CA THR A 58 -25.05 18.93 1.22
C THR A 58 -24.64 18.13 -0.03
N ARG A 59 -25.20 18.47 -1.21
CA ARG A 59 -24.83 17.80 -2.47
C ARG A 59 -23.37 18.03 -2.88
N ILE A 60 -22.83 19.22 -2.63
CA ILE A 60 -21.42 19.53 -2.93
C ILE A 60 -20.50 18.75 -1.99
N ASP A 61 -20.81 18.70 -0.69
CA ASP A 61 -20.02 17.98 0.30
C ASP A 61 -19.98 16.48 -0.02
N GLU A 62 -21.14 15.85 -0.24
CA GLU A 62 -21.25 14.43 -0.64
C GLU A 62 -20.44 14.15 -1.92
N TYR A 63 -20.47 15.07 -2.90
CA TYR A 63 -19.71 14.92 -4.14
C TYR A 63 -18.20 15.04 -3.94
N LEU A 64 -17.74 15.97 -3.09
CA LEU A 64 -16.32 16.14 -2.77
C LEU A 64 -15.79 14.95 -1.96
N GLU A 65 -16.58 14.44 -1.01
CA GLU A 65 -16.25 13.21 -0.27
C GLU A 65 -16.11 12.01 -1.19
N LYS A 66 -17.02 11.86 -2.15
CA LYS A 66 -16.91 10.81 -3.16
C LYS A 66 -15.62 10.93 -3.97
N ILE A 67 -15.25 12.14 -4.41
CA ILE A 67 -13.98 12.34 -5.14
C ILE A 67 -12.78 11.98 -4.27
N LEU A 68 -12.74 12.41 -3.01
CA LEU A 68 -11.66 12.07 -2.08
C LEU A 68 -11.57 10.55 -1.86
N SER A 69 -12.71 9.88 -1.69
CA SER A 69 -12.77 8.42 -1.58
C SER A 69 -12.22 7.72 -2.82
N ASP A 70 -12.61 8.18 -4.01
CA ASP A 70 -12.16 7.61 -5.29
C ASP A 70 -10.64 7.88 -5.52
N MET A 71 -10.12 9.03 -5.06
CA MET A 71 -8.69 9.34 -5.08
C MET A 71 -7.90 8.44 -4.14
N SER A 72 -8.34 8.26 -2.89
CA SER A 72 -7.69 7.36 -1.92
C SER A 72 -7.65 5.93 -2.44
N LYS A 73 -8.78 5.41 -2.95
CA LYS A 73 -8.84 4.06 -3.52
C LYS A 73 -7.83 3.89 -4.65
N SER A 74 -7.74 4.85 -5.58
CA SER A 74 -6.82 4.78 -6.71
C SER A 74 -5.35 4.84 -6.28
N LEU A 75 -5.03 5.65 -5.26
CA LEU A 75 -3.70 5.71 -4.65
C LEU A 75 -3.31 4.37 -4.04
N ILE A 76 -4.17 3.83 -3.19
CA ILE A 76 -3.94 2.56 -2.50
C ILE A 76 -3.78 1.43 -3.51
N GLN A 77 -4.67 1.34 -4.50
CA GLN A 77 -4.57 0.35 -5.57
C GLN A 77 -3.24 0.42 -6.31
N LYS A 78 -2.77 1.65 -6.63
CA LYS A 78 -1.48 1.83 -7.30
C LYS A 78 -0.31 1.40 -6.41
N LEU A 79 -0.31 1.78 -5.13
CA LEU A 79 0.73 1.42 -4.16
C LEU A 79 0.78 -0.09 -3.90
N VAL A 80 -0.38 -0.74 -3.73
CA VAL A 80 -0.48 -2.19 -3.54
C VAL A 80 -0.12 -2.96 -4.82
N SER A 81 -0.30 -2.37 -6.02
CA SER A 81 0.15 -3.02 -7.27
C SER A 81 1.67 -3.25 -7.35
N VAL A 82 2.46 -2.47 -6.60
CA VAL A 82 3.91 -2.70 -6.47
C VAL A 82 4.17 -4.00 -5.71
N LEU A 83 3.45 -4.22 -4.61
CA LEU A 83 3.55 -5.45 -3.83
C LEU A 83 3.13 -6.67 -4.64
N ASP A 84 2.00 -6.57 -5.35
CA ASP A 84 1.54 -7.63 -6.25
C ASP A 84 2.62 -8.00 -7.28
N SER A 85 3.31 -7.00 -7.83
CA SER A 85 4.43 -7.22 -8.76
C SER A 85 5.60 -7.95 -8.09
N VAL A 86 5.90 -7.64 -6.82
CA VAL A 86 6.94 -8.33 -6.03
C VAL A 86 6.51 -9.77 -5.72
N LEU A 87 5.28 -10.00 -5.27
CA LEU A 87 4.74 -11.33 -4.98
C LEU A 87 4.73 -12.22 -6.23
N LYS A 88 4.41 -11.67 -7.40
CA LYS A 88 4.53 -12.37 -8.70
C LYS A 88 5.96 -12.77 -9.03
N LYS A 89 6.96 -11.94 -8.71
CA LYS A 89 8.38 -12.33 -8.84
C LYS A 89 8.74 -13.45 -7.86
N LEU A 90 8.28 -13.36 -6.61
CA LEU A 90 8.51 -14.39 -5.60
C LEU A 90 7.88 -15.74 -5.97
N SER A 91 6.74 -15.73 -6.66
CA SER A 91 6.07 -16.95 -7.14
C SER A 91 6.92 -17.76 -8.13
N ARG A 92 7.96 -17.17 -8.73
CA ARG A 92 8.91 -17.89 -9.60
C ARG A 92 9.78 -18.90 -8.86
N TYR A 93 9.82 -18.81 -7.54
CA TYR A 93 10.55 -19.72 -6.65
C TYR A 93 9.66 -20.80 -6.04
N ASP A 94 8.38 -20.89 -6.41
CA ASP A 94 7.49 -21.95 -5.95
C ASP A 94 8.03 -23.33 -6.36
N GLU A 95 7.81 -24.34 -5.52
CA GLU A 95 8.23 -25.72 -5.77
C GLU A 95 7.73 -26.21 -7.14
N GLY A 96 8.63 -26.84 -7.92
CA GLY A 96 8.33 -27.29 -9.28
C GLY A 96 8.55 -26.24 -10.39
N SER A 97 8.87 -24.99 -10.05
CA SER A 97 9.28 -23.98 -11.04
C SER A 97 10.66 -24.29 -11.62
N PHE A 98 10.76 -24.33 -12.96
CA PHE A 98 12.02 -24.50 -13.70
C PHE A 98 13.08 -23.44 -13.33
N PHE A 99 12.63 -22.25 -12.91
CA PHE A 99 13.52 -21.12 -12.61
C PHE A 99 14.11 -21.15 -11.20
N ALA A 100 13.56 -21.92 -10.26
CA ALA A 100 14.00 -21.91 -8.86
C ALA A 100 15.49 -22.29 -8.73
N GLN A 101 15.95 -23.29 -9.51
CA GLN A 101 17.33 -23.78 -9.47
C GLN A 101 18.35 -22.80 -10.09
N ILE A 102 17.95 -22.04 -11.11
CA ILE A 102 18.84 -21.10 -11.82
C ILE A 102 18.91 -19.74 -11.10
N LEU A 103 17.79 -19.28 -10.54
CA LEU A 103 17.71 -17.96 -9.89
C LEU A 103 18.33 -17.92 -8.49
N SER A 104 18.47 -19.05 -7.81
CA SER A 104 19.06 -19.10 -6.46
C SER A 104 20.57 -18.83 -6.43
N LEU A 105 21.27 -18.92 -7.57
CA LEU A 105 22.72 -18.76 -7.65
C LEU A 105 23.19 -17.30 -7.76
N THR A 106 22.30 -16.36 -8.10
CA THR A 106 22.71 -15.02 -8.58
C THR A 106 22.05 -13.84 -7.86
N LYS A 107 21.08 -14.07 -6.95
CA LYS A 107 20.39 -12.98 -6.25
C LYS A 107 20.90 -12.75 -4.82
N PRO A 108 21.10 -11.48 -4.39
CA PRO A 108 21.27 -11.13 -2.99
C PRO A 108 20.06 -11.59 -2.18
N ILE A 109 20.29 -12.05 -0.94
CA ILE A 109 19.35 -12.84 -0.10
C ILE A 109 17.88 -12.38 -0.14
N ASN A 110 17.60 -11.08 -0.17
CA ASN A 110 16.23 -10.54 -0.14
C ASN A 110 16.06 -9.22 -0.92
N GLU A 111 16.76 -9.07 -2.05
CA GLU A 111 16.76 -7.84 -2.87
C GLU A 111 15.35 -7.32 -3.21
N ASP A 112 14.45 -8.17 -3.72
CA ASP A 112 13.09 -7.76 -4.08
C ASP A 112 12.31 -7.24 -2.85
N GLY A 113 12.57 -7.79 -1.66
CA GLY A 113 12.03 -7.29 -0.39
C GLY A 113 12.61 -5.94 0.03
N GLN A 114 13.92 -5.74 -0.12
CA GLN A 114 14.58 -4.46 0.20
C GLN A 114 14.08 -3.32 -0.69
N SER A 115 13.94 -3.57 -1.99
CA SER A 115 13.41 -2.59 -2.93
C SER A 115 11.96 -2.23 -2.57
N TYR A 116 11.14 -3.22 -2.21
CA TYR A 116 9.76 -2.94 -1.81
C TYR A 116 9.66 -2.12 -0.52
N VAL A 117 10.44 -2.45 0.51
CA VAL A 117 10.47 -1.67 1.76
C VAL A 117 10.91 -0.23 1.50
N SER A 118 11.93 -0.04 0.65
CA SER A 118 12.38 1.29 0.23
C SER A 118 11.26 2.07 -0.50
N CYS A 119 10.53 1.40 -1.39
CA CYS A 119 9.36 1.96 -2.08
C CYS A 119 8.29 2.42 -1.09
N VAL A 120 7.92 1.57 -0.12
CA VAL A 120 6.91 1.89 0.90
C VAL A 120 7.35 3.14 1.68
N ASN A 121 8.57 3.13 2.21
CA ASN A 121 9.09 4.25 3.00
C ASN A 121 9.12 5.56 2.22
N ALA A 122 9.58 5.54 0.97
CA ALA A 122 9.63 6.73 0.13
C ALA A 122 8.22 7.29 -0.14
N ASN A 123 7.22 6.43 -0.36
CA ASN A 123 5.84 6.87 -0.60
C ASN A 123 5.13 7.32 0.68
N LEU A 124 5.37 6.68 1.83
CA LEU A 124 4.88 7.17 3.12
C LEU A 124 5.37 8.59 3.37
N GLU A 125 6.68 8.83 3.18
CA GLU A 125 7.27 10.15 3.34
C GLU A 125 6.69 11.17 2.34
N GLN A 126 6.59 10.78 1.06
CA GLN A 126 6.03 11.61 -0.01
C GLN A 126 4.61 12.09 0.31
N LEU A 127 3.76 11.18 0.81
CA LEU A 127 2.38 11.45 1.20
C LEU A 127 2.33 12.32 2.46
N ARG A 128 3.10 11.95 3.50
CA ARG A 128 3.13 12.66 4.78
C ARG A 128 3.59 14.10 4.65
N GLN A 129 4.63 14.35 3.87
CA GLN A 129 5.18 15.69 3.67
C GLN A 129 4.29 16.60 2.81
N ARG A 130 3.48 16.02 1.91
CA ARG A 130 2.79 16.80 0.87
C ARG A 130 1.29 16.89 1.04
N ILE A 131 0.63 15.95 1.70
CA ILE A 131 -0.81 16.06 1.95
C ILE A 131 -1.03 16.82 3.26
N THR A 132 -1.83 17.89 3.19
CA THR A 132 -2.01 18.82 4.31
C THR A 132 -2.94 18.29 5.40
N ASP A 133 -3.94 17.48 5.04
CA ASP A 133 -4.90 16.91 5.99
C ASP A 133 -4.32 15.66 6.65
N GLU A 134 -4.02 15.77 7.94
CA GLU A 134 -3.40 14.71 8.71
C GLU A 134 -4.31 13.49 8.89
N ILE A 135 -5.60 13.72 9.07
CA ILE A 135 -6.61 12.67 9.29
C ILE A 135 -6.82 11.88 8.00
N PHE A 136 -6.97 12.57 6.87
CA PHE A 136 -7.07 11.94 5.56
C PHE A 136 -5.86 11.05 5.27
N THR A 137 -4.66 11.55 5.58
CA THR A 137 -3.42 10.80 5.34
C THR A 137 -3.29 9.61 6.27
N LEU A 138 -3.68 9.73 7.56
CA LEU A 138 -3.69 8.60 8.49
C LEU A 138 -4.65 7.50 7.99
N ASN A 139 -5.88 7.87 7.60
CA ASN A 139 -6.85 6.93 7.03
C ASN A 139 -6.32 6.26 5.75
N LEU A 140 -5.57 7.00 4.92
CA LEU A 140 -4.92 6.45 3.73
C LEU A 140 -3.87 5.39 4.09
N PHE A 141 -3.07 5.64 5.14
CA PHE A 141 -2.06 4.70 5.63
C PHE A 141 -2.67 3.45 6.27
N GLU A 142 -3.71 3.60 7.08
CA GLU A 142 -4.43 2.47 7.69
C GLU A 142 -4.99 1.54 6.61
N GLU A 143 -5.69 2.08 5.61
CA GLU A 143 -6.27 1.26 4.54
C GLU A 143 -5.19 0.69 3.60
N TRP A 144 -4.09 1.41 3.36
CA TRP A 144 -2.96 0.87 2.60
C TRP A 144 -2.32 -0.32 3.32
N TYR A 145 -1.99 -0.18 4.61
CA TYR A 145 -1.40 -1.27 5.40
C TYR A 145 -2.31 -2.49 5.42
N LYS A 146 -3.62 -2.29 5.64
CA LYS A 146 -4.61 -3.35 5.66
C LYS A 146 -4.66 -4.12 4.34
N GLN A 147 -4.73 -3.42 3.20
CA GLN A 147 -4.77 -4.09 1.89
C GLN A 147 -3.47 -4.83 1.58
N GLN A 148 -2.31 -4.23 1.86
CA GLN A 148 -1.02 -4.90 1.69
C GLN A 148 -0.92 -6.17 2.54
N THR A 149 -1.30 -6.08 3.82
CA THR A 149 -1.28 -7.23 4.73
C THR A 149 -2.19 -8.34 4.21
N ASN A 150 -3.39 -7.99 3.74
CA ASN A 150 -4.31 -8.96 3.16
C ASN A 150 -3.77 -9.61 1.88
N PHE A 151 -3.06 -8.88 1.02
CA PHE A 151 -2.42 -9.43 -0.17
C PHE A 151 -1.37 -10.50 0.18
N ILE A 152 -0.52 -10.23 1.18
CA ILE A 152 0.48 -11.21 1.66
C ILE A 152 -0.22 -12.43 2.28
N PHE A 153 -1.28 -12.20 3.08
CA PHE A 153 -2.05 -13.27 3.70
C PHE A 153 -2.65 -14.21 2.65
N ILE A 154 -3.30 -13.67 1.62
CA ILE A 154 -3.88 -14.45 0.52
C ILE A 154 -2.78 -15.21 -0.23
N TRP A 155 -1.68 -14.54 -0.57
CA TRP A 155 -0.58 -15.15 -1.31
C TRP A 155 0.07 -16.32 -0.57
N LEU A 156 0.20 -16.23 0.76
CA LEU A 156 0.64 -17.34 1.61
C LEU A 156 -0.42 -18.44 1.74
N GLY A 157 -1.71 -18.07 1.77
CA GLY A 157 -2.82 -19.02 1.80
C GLY A 157 -2.88 -19.91 0.57
N GLU A 158 -2.60 -19.36 -0.61
CA GLU A 158 -2.46 -20.13 -1.87
C GLU A 158 -1.30 -21.14 -1.82
N ARG A 159 -0.40 -21.00 -0.85
CA ARG A 159 0.81 -21.83 -0.65
C ARG A 159 0.77 -22.52 0.71
N ALA A 160 -0.42 -22.85 1.21
CA ALA A 160 -0.60 -23.49 2.52
C ALA A 160 0.09 -24.87 2.62
N GLU A 161 0.15 -25.61 1.50
CA GLU A 161 0.59 -27.01 1.47
C GLU A 161 2.02 -27.22 0.96
N ILE A 162 2.70 -26.15 0.53
CA ILE A 162 4.08 -26.19 0.02
C ILE A 162 5.02 -25.39 0.92
N SER A 163 6.30 -25.79 1.00
CA SER A 163 7.28 -25.05 1.79
C SER A 163 7.73 -23.80 1.04
N LEU A 164 8.01 -22.72 1.77
CA LEU A 164 8.53 -21.51 1.16
C LEU A 164 10.01 -21.68 0.82
N HIS A 165 10.38 -21.31 -0.40
CA HIS A 165 11.77 -21.21 -0.79
C HIS A 165 12.50 -20.20 0.12
N PRO A 166 13.77 -20.44 0.52
CA PRO A 166 14.50 -19.54 1.43
C PRO A 166 14.51 -18.06 1.00
N TYR A 167 14.62 -17.81 -0.31
CA TYR A 167 14.50 -16.46 -0.88
C TYR A 167 13.12 -15.80 -0.65
N GLN A 168 12.03 -16.56 -0.83
CA GLN A 168 10.67 -16.07 -0.58
C GLN A 168 10.50 -15.72 0.89
N LEU A 169 10.91 -16.62 1.78
CA LEU A 169 10.85 -16.44 3.22
C LEU A 169 11.64 -15.20 3.67
N ALA A 170 12.88 -15.04 3.19
CA ALA A 170 13.73 -13.91 3.53
C ALA A 170 13.16 -12.57 3.06
N CYS A 171 12.55 -12.53 1.87
CA CYS A 171 11.86 -11.35 1.37
C CYS A 171 10.62 -11.03 2.20
N LEU A 172 9.75 -12.01 2.45
CA LEU A 172 8.49 -11.81 3.15
C LEU A 172 8.69 -11.42 4.62
N LEU A 173 9.62 -12.05 5.32
CA LEU A 173 9.99 -11.66 6.69
C LEU A 173 10.47 -10.21 6.76
N LEU A 174 11.31 -9.80 5.81
CA LEU A 174 11.79 -8.43 5.74
C LEU A 174 10.64 -7.46 5.47
N ILE A 175 9.82 -7.73 4.45
CA ILE A 175 8.67 -6.89 4.07
C ILE A 175 7.75 -6.73 5.27
N VAL A 176 7.22 -7.83 5.82
CA VAL A 176 6.21 -7.81 6.88
C VAL A 176 6.71 -7.07 8.12
N LYS A 177 7.93 -7.38 8.60
CA LYS A 177 8.49 -6.74 9.80
C LYS A 177 8.79 -5.25 9.57
N LYS A 178 9.40 -4.90 8.44
CA LYS A 178 9.80 -3.50 8.19
C LYS A 178 8.61 -2.63 7.88
N THR A 179 7.67 -3.08 7.06
CA THR A 179 6.49 -2.26 6.75
C THR A 179 5.60 -2.09 7.99
N HIS A 180 5.45 -3.11 8.85
CA HIS A 180 4.78 -2.94 10.14
C HIS A 180 5.34 -1.75 10.92
N GLY A 181 6.66 -1.74 11.17
CA GLY A 181 7.31 -0.62 11.88
C GLY A 181 7.22 0.71 11.14
N SER A 182 7.29 0.71 9.80
CA SER A 182 7.12 1.95 9.02
C SER A 182 5.73 2.55 9.15
N PHE A 183 4.67 1.74 9.12
CA PHE A 183 3.29 2.20 9.29
C PHE A 183 2.99 2.60 10.74
N GLU A 184 3.57 1.91 11.72
CA GLU A 184 3.53 2.29 13.14
C GLU A 184 4.10 3.69 13.36
N LEU A 185 5.27 4.00 12.78
CA LEU A 185 5.87 5.33 12.84
C LEU A 185 5.01 6.42 12.20
N GLN A 186 4.10 6.05 11.30
CA GLN A 186 3.16 6.97 10.65
C GLN A 186 1.83 7.09 11.39
N GLY A 187 1.68 6.44 12.55
CA GLY A 187 0.54 6.59 13.46
C GLY A 187 -0.57 5.54 13.30
N VAL A 188 -0.38 4.52 12.46
CA VAL A 188 -1.32 3.39 12.37
C VAL A 188 -1.37 2.69 13.73
N GLN A 189 -2.57 2.47 14.25
CA GLN A 189 -2.76 1.97 15.61
C GLN A 189 -2.40 0.50 15.74
N ASP A 190 -1.94 0.11 16.94
CA ASP A 190 -1.55 -1.27 17.26
C ASP A 190 -2.62 -2.31 16.93
N LYS A 191 -3.89 -2.00 17.20
CA LYS A 191 -5.04 -2.88 16.87
C LYS A 191 -5.16 -3.19 15.37
N ASP A 192 -4.76 -2.24 14.52
CA ASP A 192 -4.86 -2.35 13.06
C ASP A 192 -3.59 -3.00 12.50
N LEU A 193 -2.43 -2.67 13.09
CA LEU A 193 -1.14 -3.31 12.80
C LEU A 193 -1.16 -4.82 13.10
N ASN A 194 -1.65 -5.19 14.29
CA ASN A 194 -1.72 -6.56 14.80
C ASN A 194 -3.06 -7.25 14.49
N CYS A 195 -3.64 -6.96 13.32
CA CYS A 195 -4.84 -7.65 12.87
C CYS A 195 -4.61 -9.16 12.69
N GLN A 196 -5.69 -9.96 12.69
CA GLN A 196 -5.61 -11.42 12.57
C GLN A 196 -4.82 -11.89 11.33
N ALA A 197 -4.92 -11.17 10.21
CA ALA A 197 -4.17 -11.48 9.00
C ALA A 197 -2.65 -11.38 9.24
N TYR A 198 -2.19 -10.31 9.89
CA TYR A 198 -0.78 -10.13 10.25
C TYR A 198 -0.29 -11.24 11.18
N LEU A 199 -1.06 -11.57 12.22
CA LEU A 199 -0.69 -12.64 13.16
C LEU A 199 -0.56 -14.00 12.46
N ASN A 200 -1.49 -14.33 11.57
CA ASN A 200 -1.43 -15.56 10.77
C ASN A 200 -0.21 -15.59 9.83
N ILE A 201 0.11 -14.45 9.19
CA ILE A 201 1.31 -14.32 8.36
C ILE A 201 2.56 -14.59 9.20
N MET A 202 2.71 -13.90 10.33
CA MET A 202 3.88 -14.03 11.19
C MET A 202 4.04 -15.45 11.74
N GLN A 203 2.94 -16.09 12.13
CA GLN A 203 2.96 -17.49 12.55
C GLN A 203 3.46 -18.41 11.44
N ARG A 204 2.95 -18.26 10.20
CA ARG A 204 3.41 -19.06 9.05
C ARG A 204 4.89 -18.84 8.76
N LEU A 205 5.33 -17.59 8.72
CA LEU A 205 6.74 -17.27 8.41
C LEU A 205 7.70 -17.79 9.50
N HIS A 206 7.32 -17.72 10.78
CA HIS A 206 8.15 -18.26 11.86
C HIS A 206 8.24 -19.80 11.81
N PHE A 207 7.13 -20.48 11.49
CA PHE A 207 7.15 -21.92 11.26
C PHE A 207 8.12 -22.31 10.12
N GLU A 208 8.09 -21.61 8.99
CA GLU A 208 9.01 -21.87 7.87
C GLU A 208 10.48 -21.56 8.23
N GLU A 209 10.73 -20.51 9.01
CA GLU A 209 12.07 -20.15 9.49
C GLU A 209 12.66 -21.25 10.39
N THR A 210 11.87 -21.75 11.34
CA THR A 210 12.29 -22.86 12.21
C THR A 210 12.47 -24.16 11.44
N ALA A 211 11.58 -24.48 10.49
CA ALA A 211 11.68 -25.68 9.67
C ALA A 211 12.94 -25.67 8.77
N ASN A 212 13.33 -24.50 8.25
CA ASN A 212 14.53 -24.35 7.43
C ASN A 212 15.84 -24.35 8.24
N ALA A 213 15.82 -23.97 9.52
CA ALA A 213 17.00 -24.01 10.39
C ALA A 213 17.40 -25.43 10.83
N VAL A 214 16.50 -26.41 10.68
CA VAL A 214 16.70 -27.82 11.07
C VAL A 214 17.11 -28.70 9.88
N LYS A 215 17.05 -28.18 8.65
CA LYS A 215 17.49 -28.85 7.42
C LYS A 215 18.97 -28.59 7.16
#